data_AF-A0A8K0EUV8-F1
#
_entry.id   AF-A0A8K0EUV8-F1
#
_cell.length_a   1.000
_cell.length_b   1.000
_cell.length_c   1.000
_cell.angle_alpha   90.00
_cell.angle_beta   90.00
_cell.angle_gamma   90.00
#
_symmetry.space_group_name_H-M   'P 1'
#
loop_
_entity.id
_entity.type
_entity.pdbx_description
1 polymer ?
#
loop_
_entity_poly.entity_id
_entity_poly.type
_entity_poly.pdbx_seq_one_letter_code
_entity_poly.pdbx_strand_id
1 'polypeptide(L)'
;MWHEARRQEKKLRGMMVDYRKRAERRREYYEKIKMDPTQFLRVYGQHHKINLDPAVSFAAEGPGTMMPWQGDNENMVDRFDVRAHLDFIPEYKGEDSDWKNSEEYKEEQKANYERYRTMVLKEVQGLTEEQVLQQIFIEETYGEIPRFGTTEEEKNKLAKAKATIGYTYEDSTISGEGQPSLELEEEEEEEEEEEDSDGSISDTDLDVIVDPNELTKEQLQAYNKTGTQYGIPFGDYVKNLRKDKEEQDRIQHQKELEEEKALYSLRTTRQPDVSALQKRVVGI
;
A
#
# COMPACT_ATOMS: atom_id res chain seq x y z
N MET A 1 29.18 -50.58 0.96
CA MET A 1 27.98 -50.16 1.73
C MET A 1 28.15 -48.80 2.43
N TRP A 2 29.15 -48.58 3.28
CA TRP A 2 29.28 -47.31 4.02
C TRP A 2 29.55 -46.06 3.17
N HIS A 3 30.40 -46.17 2.12
CA HIS A 3 30.66 -45.04 1.22
C HIS A 3 29.43 -44.59 0.43
N GLU A 4 28.51 -45.51 0.14
CA GLU A 4 27.28 -45.25 -0.60
C GLU A 4 26.24 -44.56 0.29
N ALA A 5 26.09 -45.03 1.53
CA ALA A 5 25.30 -44.35 2.56
C ALA A 5 25.79 -42.91 2.80
N ARG A 6 27.11 -42.69 2.88
CA ARG A 6 27.70 -41.35 3.06
C ARG A 6 27.49 -40.44 1.85
N ARG A 7 27.45 -41.01 0.63
CA ARG A 7 27.12 -40.28 -0.61
C ARG A 7 25.65 -39.87 -0.64
N GLN A 8 24.74 -40.75 -0.22
CA GLN A 8 23.31 -40.44 -0.09
C GLN A 8 23.05 -39.39 1.00
N GLU A 9 23.73 -39.48 2.15
CA GLU A 9 23.63 -38.49 3.23
C GLU A 9 24.06 -37.09 2.75
N LYS A 10 25.16 -36.99 2.00
CA LYS A 10 25.62 -35.71 1.42
C LYS A 10 24.59 -35.12 0.45
N LYS A 11 23.93 -35.97 -0.34
CA LYS A 11 22.86 -35.55 -1.27
C LYS A 11 21.62 -35.06 -0.52
N LEU A 12 21.20 -35.76 0.53
CA LEU A 12 20.07 -35.37 1.39
C LEU A 12 20.34 -34.04 2.12
N ARG A 13 21.54 -33.86 2.69
CA ARG A 13 21.94 -32.60 3.33
C ARG A 13 21.95 -31.43 2.34
N GLY A 14 22.42 -31.64 1.11
CA GLY A 14 22.36 -30.63 0.04
C GLY A 14 20.93 -30.21 -0.28
N MET A 15 20.04 -31.18 -0.51
CA MET A 15 18.62 -30.91 -0.77
C MET A 15 17.96 -30.16 0.40
N MET A 16 18.27 -30.52 1.65
CA MET A 16 17.73 -29.86 2.83
C MET A 16 18.16 -28.38 2.93
N VAL A 17 19.44 -28.08 2.65
CA VAL A 17 19.94 -26.69 2.62
C VAL A 17 19.28 -25.89 1.51
N ASP A 18 19.09 -26.49 0.33
CA ASP A 18 18.42 -25.83 -0.79
C ASP A 18 16.94 -25.57 -0.52
N TYR A 19 16.24 -26.51 0.12
CA TYR A 19 14.86 -26.30 0.56
C TYR A 19 14.75 -25.19 1.60
N ARG A 20 15.67 -25.14 2.57
CA ARG A 20 15.74 -24.07 3.56
C ARG A 20 15.98 -22.71 2.90
N LYS A 21 17.00 -22.57 2.05
CA LYS A 21 17.28 -21.32 1.32
C LYS A 21 16.13 -20.90 0.41
N ARG A 22 15.45 -21.86 -0.22
CA ARG A 22 14.27 -21.58 -1.07
C ARG A 22 13.07 -21.13 -0.23
N ALA A 23 12.88 -21.72 0.94
CA ALA A 23 11.85 -21.30 1.89
C ALA A 23 12.15 -19.91 2.47
N GLU A 24 13.40 -19.62 2.84
CA GLU A 24 13.85 -18.30 3.28
C GLU A 24 13.62 -17.24 2.20
N ARG A 25 14.04 -17.48 0.94
CA ARG A 25 13.75 -16.54 -0.17
C ARG A 25 12.27 -16.33 -0.43
N ARG A 26 11.44 -17.38 -0.31
CA ARG A 26 9.99 -17.25 -0.44
C ARG A 26 9.41 -16.43 0.71
N ARG A 27 9.86 -16.68 1.94
CA ARG A 27 9.46 -15.91 3.12
C ARG A 27 9.84 -14.45 2.96
N GLU A 28 11.09 -14.15 2.58
CA GLU A 28 11.56 -12.77 2.33
C GLU A 28 10.78 -12.10 1.21
N TYR A 29 10.48 -12.81 0.12
CA TYR A 29 9.64 -12.29 -0.95
C TYR A 29 8.24 -11.95 -0.44
N TYR A 30 7.59 -12.89 0.25
CA TYR A 30 6.25 -12.68 0.80
C TYR A 30 6.24 -11.58 1.87
N GLU A 31 7.22 -11.50 2.76
CA GLU A 31 7.30 -10.41 3.76
C GLU A 31 7.54 -9.04 3.12
N LYS A 32 8.25 -8.97 1.98
CA LYS A 32 8.42 -7.71 1.24
C LYS A 32 7.15 -7.24 0.55
N ILE A 33 6.31 -8.16 0.08
CA ILE A 33 5.04 -7.82 -0.59
C ILE A 33 3.83 -7.87 0.35
N LYS A 34 4.01 -8.34 1.59
CA LYS A 34 2.96 -8.42 2.60
C LYS A 34 2.76 -7.03 3.19
N MET A 35 1.94 -6.25 2.51
CA MET A 35 1.40 -5.00 3.02
C MET A 35 0.26 -5.30 4.00
N ASP A 36 -0.17 -4.28 4.74
CA ASP A 36 -1.29 -4.40 5.66
C ASP A 36 -2.57 -4.75 4.86
N PRO A 37 -3.29 -5.83 5.19
CA PRO A 37 -4.55 -6.18 4.52
C PRO A 37 -5.57 -5.04 4.49
N THR A 38 -5.53 -4.14 5.48
CA THR A 38 -6.42 -2.97 5.54
C THR A 38 -6.07 -1.90 4.49
N GLN A 39 -4.84 -1.85 3.98
CA GLN A 39 -4.42 -0.93 2.92
C GLN A 39 -5.01 -1.28 1.54
N PHE A 40 -5.43 -2.53 1.33
CA PHE A 40 -6.02 -2.99 0.07
C PHE A 40 -7.55 -2.86 0.02
N LEU A 41 -8.21 -2.61 1.15
CA LEU A 41 -9.66 -2.49 1.18
C LEU A 41 -10.06 -1.09 0.70
N ARG A 42 -10.39 -0.98 -0.60
CA ARG A 42 -10.98 0.23 -1.19
C ARG A 42 -12.50 0.06 -1.24
N VAL A 43 -13.24 1.04 -0.70
CA VAL A 43 -14.71 1.11 -0.79
C VAL A 43 -15.06 2.34 -1.61
N TYR A 44 -15.72 2.14 -2.75
CA TYR A 44 -16.25 3.22 -3.58
C TYR A 44 -17.78 3.24 -3.53
N GLY A 45 -18.36 4.44 -3.55
CA GLY A 45 -19.79 4.63 -3.76
C GLY A 45 -20.07 4.90 -5.23
N GLN A 46 -21.09 4.27 -5.79
CA GLN A 46 -21.64 4.68 -7.08
C GLN A 46 -22.96 5.41 -6.86
N HIS A 47 -23.17 6.49 -7.61
CA HIS A 47 -24.48 7.15 -7.61
C HIS A 47 -25.56 6.18 -8.08
N HIS A 48 -26.66 6.13 -7.34
CA HIS A 48 -27.80 5.32 -7.74
C HIS A 48 -28.38 5.87 -9.04
N LYS A 49 -28.48 5.02 -10.06
CA LYS A 49 -28.99 5.42 -11.38
C LYS A 49 -30.50 5.62 -11.29
N ILE A 50 -30.95 6.85 -11.46
CA ILE A 50 -32.38 7.18 -11.52
C ILE A 50 -32.91 6.77 -12.90
N ASN A 51 -33.82 5.80 -12.92
CA ASN A 51 -34.48 5.38 -14.15
C ASN A 51 -35.80 6.15 -14.30
N LEU A 52 -35.89 6.99 -15.34
CA LEU A 52 -37.09 7.78 -15.66
C LEU A 52 -38.12 7.03 -16.51
N ASP A 53 -37.74 5.87 -17.07
CA ASP A 53 -38.65 5.05 -17.87
C ASP A 53 -39.71 4.41 -16.95
N PRO A 54 -41.02 4.69 -17.17
CA PRO A 54 -42.10 4.12 -16.37
C PRO A 54 -42.12 2.59 -16.36
N ALA A 55 -41.71 1.93 -17.45
CA ALA A 55 -41.69 0.47 -17.50
C ALA A 55 -40.61 -0.11 -16.58
N VAL A 56 -39.44 0.55 -16.51
CA VAL A 56 -38.33 0.16 -15.64
C VAL A 56 -38.65 0.48 -14.18
N SER A 57 -39.23 1.66 -13.89
CA SER A 57 -39.68 2.03 -12.55
C SER A 57 -40.74 1.05 -12.04
N PHE A 58 -41.76 0.72 -12.84
CA PHE A 58 -42.80 -0.23 -12.42
C PHE A 58 -42.25 -1.64 -12.18
N ALA A 59 -41.28 -2.09 -12.97
CA ALA A 59 -40.60 -3.36 -12.74
C ALA A 59 -39.74 -3.36 -11.46
N ALA A 60 -39.09 -2.23 -11.16
CA ALA A 60 -38.29 -2.04 -9.95
C ALA A 60 -39.16 -1.92 -8.70
N GLU A 61 -40.35 -1.32 -8.78
CA GLU A 61 -41.31 -1.18 -7.68
C GLU A 61 -42.19 -2.42 -7.47
N GLY A 62 -41.99 -3.46 -8.27
CA GLY A 62 -42.76 -4.69 -8.18
C GLY A 62 -42.61 -5.40 -6.82
N PRO A 63 -43.63 -6.16 -6.37
CA PRO A 63 -43.62 -6.86 -5.08
C PRO A 63 -42.56 -7.98 -4.98
N GLY A 64 -41.91 -8.34 -6.09
CA GLY A 64 -40.75 -9.24 -6.10
C GLY A 64 -39.42 -8.54 -5.78
N THR A 65 -39.35 -7.23 -5.97
CA THR A 65 -38.14 -6.41 -5.81
C THR A 65 -38.21 -5.56 -4.55
N MET A 66 -39.38 -5.02 -4.21
CA MET A 66 -39.57 -4.19 -3.01
C MET A 66 -40.16 -4.99 -1.84
N MET A 67 -39.80 -4.61 -0.62
CA MET A 67 -40.40 -5.12 0.61
C MET A 67 -40.61 -4.00 1.63
N PRO A 68 -41.60 -4.11 2.54
CA PRO A 68 -41.83 -3.11 3.56
C PRO A 68 -40.64 -3.02 4.51
N TRP A 69 -40.34 -1.80 4.94
CA TRP A 69 -39.34 -1.53 5.94
C TRP A 69 -39.74 -2.14 7.29
N GLN A 70 -38.76 -2.60 8.06
CA GLN A 70 -39.05 -3.18 9.37
C GLN A 70 -39.59 -2.09 10.31
N GLY A 71 -40.85 -2.25 10.73
CA GLY A 71 -41.54 -1.30 11.61
C GLY A 71 -42.35 -0.23 10.89
N ASP A 72 -42.24 -0.09 9.55
CA ASP A 72 -43.03 0.85 8.75
C ASP A 72 -43.44 0.22 7.41
N ASN A 73 -44.73 -0.10 7.27
CA ASN A 73 -45.27 -0.72 6.07
C ASN A 73 -45.51 0.28 4.92
N GLU A 74 -45.49 1.59 5.19
CA GLU A 74 -45.67 2.62 4.17
C GLU A 74 -44.34 2.95 3.47
N ASN A 75 -43.21 2.65 4.13
CA ASN A 75 -41.88 2.84 3.58
C ASN A 75 -41.38 1.53 2.93
N MET A 76 -41.25 1.52 1.60
CA MET A 76 -40.78 0.36 0.85
C MET A 76 -39.28 0.46 0.59
N VAL A 77 -38.54 -0.63 0.82
CA VAL A 77 -37.12 -0.74 0.49
C VAL A 77 -36.88 -1.88 -0.49
N ASP A 78 -35.78 -1.81 -1.23
CA ASP A 78 -35.35 -2.91 -2.09
C ASP A 78 -35.07 -4.16 -1.22
N ARG A 79 -35.57 -5.31 -1.65
CA ARG A 79 -35.40 -6.61 -0.98
C ARG A 79 -33.94 -7.07 -0.96
N PHE A 80 -33.13 -6.58 -1.88
CA PHE A 80 -31.69 -6.82 -1.94
C PHE A 80 -30.88 -5.73 -1.21
N ASP A 81 -31.55 -4.70 -0.68
CA ASP A 81 -30.91 -3.77 0.24
C ASP A 81 -30.49 -4.52 1.52
N VAL A 82 -29.22 -4.37 1.91
CA VAL A 82 -28.65 -5.05 3.09
C VAL A 82 -29.45 -4.74 4.36
N ARG A 83 -30.07 -3.56 4.44
CA ARG A 83 -30.89 -3.16 5.59
C ARG A 83 -32.13 -4.05 5.74
N ALA A 84 -32.63 -4.64 4.66
CA ALA A 84 -33.76 -5.56 4.70
C ALA A 84 -33.42 -6.90 5.38
N HIS A 85 -32.13 -7.18 5.61
CA HIS A 85 -31.62 -8.37 6.28
C HIS A 85 -31.17 -8.12 7.72
N LEU A 86 -31.34 -6.90 8.25
CA LEU A 86 -31.08 -6.63 9.66
C LEU A 86 -32.18 -7.28 10.51
N ASP A 87 -31.83 -7.98 11.58
CA ASP A 87 -32.82 -8.56 12.51
C ASP A 87 -33.46 -7.50 13.41
N PHE A 88 -32.76 -6.38 13.60
CA PHE A 88 -33.15 -5.29 14.48
C PHE A 88 -32.59 -3.98 13.93
N ILE A 89 -33.45 -2.95 13.91
CA ILE A 89 -33.08 -1.59 13.53
C ILE A 89 -33.30 -0.71 14.76
N PRO A 90 -32.24 -0.11 15.33
CA PRO A 90 -32.37 0.78 16.48
C PRO A 90 -33.26 1.98 16.16
N GLU A 91 -34.11 2.39 17.10
CA GLU A 91 -34.87 3.63 16.98
C GLU A 91 -33.92 4.84 16.91
N TYR A 92 -34.18 5.75 15.98
CA TYR A 92 -33.44 7.00 15.86
C TYR A 92 -33.79 7.92 17.03
N LYS A 93 -32.81 8.19 17.91
CA LYS A 93 -33.01 8.99 19.13
C LYS A 93 -32.87 10.50 18.96
N GLY A 94 -32.65 11.00 17.74
CA GLY A 94 -32.45 12.43 17.48
C GLY A 94 -31.18 13.01 18.12
N GLU A 95 -30.94 14.30 17.88
CA GLU A 95 -29.78 15.04 18.40
C GLU A 95 -29.84 15.31 19.92
N ASP A 96 -31.03 15.26 20.51
CA ASP A 96 -31.33 15.60 21.93
C ASP A 96 -31.10 14.44 22.92
N SER A 97 -30.56 13.31 22.46
CA SER A 97 -30.27 12.19 23.35
C SER A 97 -28.96 12.37 24.10
N ASP A 98 -28.86 11.80 25.32
CA ASP A 98 -27.61 11.66 26.08
C ASP A 98 -26.52 10.83 25.35
N TRP A 99 -26.80 10.44 24.09
CA TRP A 99 -25.89 9.67 23.23
C TRP A 99 -24.52 10.32 23.15
N LYS A 100 -24.40 11.65 23.15
CA LYS A 100 -23.10 12.36 23.10
C LYS A 100 -22.14 11.99 24.24
N ASN A 101 -22.65 11.46 25.35
CA ASN A 101 -21.84 10.99 26.49
C ASN A 101 -21.70 9.45 26.52
N SER A 102 -22.37 8.73 25.64
CA SER A 102 -22.29 7.27 25.54
C SER A 102 -20.92 6.82 25.03
N GLU A 103 -20.56 5.57 25.33
CA GLU A 103 -19.36 4.97 24.75
C GLU A 103 -19.50 4.80 23.23
N GLU A 104 -20.72 4.51 22.75
CA GLU A 104 -21.06 4.43 21.32
C GLU A 104 -20.72 5.73 20.59
N TYR A 105 -21.00 6.90 21.17
CA TYR A 105 -20.60 8.18 20.58
C TYR A 105 -19.09 8.31 20.48
N LYS A 106 -18.33 7.92 21.52
CA LYS A 106 -16.86 8.01 21.46
C LYS A 106 -16.28 7.06 20.41
N GLU A 107 -16.89 5.89 20.23
CA GLU A 107 -16.54 4.96 19.16
C GLU A 107 -16.86 5.56 17.79
N GLU A 108 -18.03 6.17 17.62
CA GLU A 108 -18.41 6.85 16.38
C GLU A 108 -17.50 8.04 16.07
N GLN A 109 -17.04 8.79 17.08
CA GLN A 109 -16.05 9.86 16.90
C GLN A 109 -14.69 9.33 16.39
N LYS A 110 -14.24 8.17 16.90
CA LYS A 110 -13.04 7.50 16.37
C LYS A 110 -13.29 6.98 14.95
N ALA A 111 -14.46 6.41 14.70
CA ALA A 111 -14.84 5.92 13.38
C ALA A 111 -14.90 7.07 12.36
N ASN A 112 -15.42 8.24 12.73
CA ASN A 112 -15.45 9.42 11.86
C ASN A 112 -14.04 9.90 11.50
N TYR A 113 -13.10 9.85 12.45
CA TYR A 113 -11.70 10.11 12.13
C TYR A 113 -11.20 9.14 11.06
N GLU A 114 -11.35 7.82 11.23
CA GLU A 114 -10.89 6.85 10.22
C GLU A 114 -11.62 6.99 8.87
N ARG A 115 -12.93 7.21 8.89
CA ARG A 115 -13.76 7.38 7.68
C ARG A 115 -13.32 8.58 6.84
N TYR A 116 -12.99 9.68 7.50
CA TYR A 116 -12.73 10.96 6.83
C TYR A 116 -11.28 11.43 6.90
N ARG A 117 -10.36 10.62 7.46
CA ARG A 117 -8.93 10.96 7.58
C ARG A 117 -8.36 11.42 6.26
N THR A 118 -8.46 10.58 5.24
CA THR A 118 -7.91 10.89 3.90
C THR A 118 -8.61 12.09 3.28
N MET A 119 -9.93 12.21 3.40
CA MET A 119 -10.69 13.34 2.85
C MET A 119 -10.20 14.68 3.42
N VAL A 120 -10.05 14.76 4.75
CA VAL A 120 -9.55 15.97 5.42
C VAL A 120 -8.10 16.27 5.00
N LEU A 121 -7.24 15.25 4.87
CA LEU A 121 -5.87 15.45 4.37
C LEU A 121 -5.87 16.08 2.98
N LYS A 122 -6.64 15.50 2.05
CA LYS A 122 -6.68 15.92 0.65
C LYS A 122 -7.25 17.32 0.48
N GLU A 123 -8.31 17.63 1.21
CA GLU A 123 -8.94 18.95 1.14
C GLU A 123 -8.02 20.05 1.68
N VAL A 124 -7.29 19.81 2.78
CA VAL A 124 -6.31 20.79 3.30
C VAL A 124 -5.11 20.96 2.37
N GLN A 125 -4.73 19.91 1.65
CA GLN A 125 -3.71 19.95 0.59
C GLN A 125 -4.19 20.69 -0.67
N GLY A 126 -5.49 21.05 -0.76
CA GLY A 126 -6.06 21.77 -1.89
C GLY A 126 -6.36 20.89 -3.10
N LEU A 127 -6.43 19.57 -2.90
CA LEU A 127 -6.71 18.60 -3.96
C LEU A 127 -8.21 18.46 -4.18
N THR A 128 -8.62 18.48 -5.44
CA THR A 128 -10.03 18.28 -5.79
C THR A 128 -10.35 16.79 -5.84
N GLU A 129 -11.62 16.46 -5.61
CA GLU A 129 -12.12 15.09 -5.71
C GLU A 129 -11.83 14.48 -7.10
N GLU A 130 -12.00 15.26 -8.18
CA GLU A 130 -11.73 14.83 -9.55
C GLU A 130 -10.27 14.40 -9.74
N GLN A 131 -9.33 15.16 -9.15
CA GLN A 131 -7.89 14.83 -9.21
C GLN A 131 -7.59 13.51 -8.50
N VAL A 132 -8.18 13.30 -7.32
CA VAL A 132 -8.00 12.07 -6.53
C VAL A 132 -8.62 10.86 -7.26
N LEU A 133 -9.83 11.01 -7.82
CA LEU A 133 -10.51 9.94 -8.56
C LEU A 133 -9.77 9.57 -9.85
N GLN A 134 -9.24 10.56 -10.58
CA GLN A 134 -8.44 10.30 -11.77
C GLN A 134 -7.17 9.50 -11.45
N GLN A 135 -6.51 9.82 -10.34
CA GLN A 135 -5.34 9.06 -9.89
C GLN A 135 -5.72 7.61 -9.54
N ILE A 136 -6.79 7.42 -8.76
CA ILE A 136 -7.28 6.07 -8.41
C ILE A 136 -7.57 5.27 -9.69
N PHE A 137 -8.22 5.89 -10.67
CA PHE A 137 -8.49 5.25 -11.96
C PHE A 137 -7.22 4.82 -12.69
N ILE A 138 -6.18 5.66 -12.71
CA ILE A 138 -4.89 5.34 -13.33
C ILE A 138 -4.22 4.16 -12.60
N GLU A 139 -4.15 4.20 -11.28
CA GLU A 139 -3.56 3.12 -10.46
C GLU A 139 -4.30 1.78 -10.64
N GLU A 140 -5.63 1.81 -10.74
CA GLU A 140 -6.42 0.59 -10.92
C GLU A 140 -6.30 0.03 -12.35
N THR A 141 -6.21 0.91 -13.34
CA THR A 141 -6.14 0.52 -14.75
C THR A 141 -4.75 0.00 -15.14
N TYR A 142 -3.70 0.61 -14.60
CA TYR A 142 -2.32 0.37 -15.02
C TYR A 142 -1.43 -0.23 -13.92
N GLY A 143 -1.96 -0.39 -12.70
CA GLY A 143 -1.20 -0.75 -11.51
C GLY A 143 -0.52 0.46 -10.88
N GLU A 144 0.04 0.29 -9.67
CA GLU A 144 0.98 1.24 -9.12
C GLU A 144 2.16 1.33 -10.09
N ILE A 145 2.28 2.44 -10.82
CA ILE A 145 3.47 2.73 -11.61
C ILE A 145 4.57 2.91 -10.56
N PRO A 146 5.53 1.99 -10.44
CA PRO A 146 6.59 2.17 -9.47
C PRO A 146 7.37 3.38 -9.94
N ARG A 147 7.21 4.50 -9.21
CA ARG A 147 7.93 5.73 -9.50
C ARG A 147 9.37 5.58 -9.03
N PHE A 148 10.11 4.70 -9.70
CA PHE A 148 11.56 4.72 -9.64
C PHE A 148 12.01 6.03 -10.30
N GLY A 149 12.59 6.95 -9.52
CA GLY A 149 13.30 8.11 -10.06
C GLY A 149 12.56 9.45 -10.03
N THR A 150 11.96 9.85 -8.90
CA THR A 150 11.57 11.27 -8.70
C THR A 150 12.72 12.14 -8.23
N THR A 151 13.88 11.57 -7.89
CA THR A 151 15.11 12.33 -7.71
C THR A 151 15.99 12.23 -8.95
N GLU A 152 16.48 13.38 -9.43
CA GLU A 152 17.51 13.50 -10.48
C GLU A 152 18.71 12.56 -10.22
N GLU A 153 19.03 12.30 -8.95
CA GLU A 153 20.09 11.36 -8.55
C GLU A 153 19.78 9.89 -8.89
N GLU A 154 18.52 9.47 -8.84
CA GLU A 154 18.11 8.10 -9.17
C GLU A 154 17.97 7.89 -10.68
N LYS A 155 17.45 8.89 -11.42
CA LYS A 155 17.47 8.88 -12.89
C LYS A 155 18.91 8.74 -13.42
N ASN A 156 19.85 9.49 -12.83
CA ASN A 156 21.27 9.40 -13.17
C ASN A 156 21.92 8.05 -12.81
N LYS A 157 21.50 7.40 -11.71
CA LYS A 157 21.97 6.04 -11.35
C LYS A 157 21.44 4.98 -12.32
N LEU A 158 20.19 5.09 -12.76
CA LEU A 158 19.59 4.16 -13.73
C LEU A 158 20.20 4.34 -15.14
N ALA A 159 20.45 5.58 -15.55
CA ALA A 159 21.15 5.89 -16.80
C ALA A 159 22.56 5.28 -16.83
N LYS A 160 23.30 5.35 -15.71
CA LYS A 160 24.61 4.68 -15.54
C LYS A 160 24.54 3.15 -15.45
N ALA A 161 23.36 2.58 -15.15
CA ALA A 161 23.17 1.14 -15.03
C ALA A 161 22.66 0.47 -16.33
N LYS A 162 22.45 1.22 -17.42
CA LYS A 162 22.16 0.68 -18.76
C LYS A 162 23.41 -0.03 -19.32
N ALA A 163 23.70 -1.22 -18.83
CA ALA A 163 24.63 -2.13 -19.48
C ALA A 163 23.98 -2.64 -20.77
N THR A 164 24.52 -2.25 -21.92
CA THR A 164 24.11 -2.78 -23.23
C THR A 164 24.37 -4.29 -23.27
N ILE A 165 23.33 -5.09 -23.12
CA ILE A 165 23.39 -6.54 -23.33
C ILE A 165 23.45 -6.76 -24.83
N GLY A 166 24.66 -6.88 -25.37
CA GLY A 166 24.89 -7.27 -26.76
C GLY A 166 24.43 -8.71 -26.98
N TYR A 167 23.32 -8.89 -27.69
CA TYR A 167 22.91 -10.19 -28.22
C TYR A 167 23.49 -10.36 -29.62
N THR A 168 24.44 -11.29 -29.78
CA THR A 168 24.90 -11.76 -31.09
C THR A 168 24.17 -13.05 -31.44
N TYR A 169 23.46 -13.06 -32.57
CA TYR A 169 22.90 -14.27 -33.15
C TYR A 169 23.97 -14.97 -33.99
N GLU A 170 24.07 -16.30 -33.90
CA GLU A 170 25.07 -17.12 -34.63
C GLU A 170 24.83 -17.23 -36.15
N ASP A 171 23.98 -16.38 -36.75
CA ASP A 171 23.62 -16.46 -38.17
C ASP A 171 23.66 -15.10 -38.90
N SER A 172 24.71 -14.31 -38.62
CA SER A 172 25.04 -13.14 -39.43
C SER A 172 26.40 -13.35 -40.09
N THR A 173 26.41 -13.93 -41.29
CA THR A 173 27.59 -14.01 -42.14
C THR A 173 27.99 -12.60 -42.61
N ILE A 174 28.91 -11.97 -41.90
CA ILE A 174 29.58 -10.75 -42.37
C ILE A 174 30.59 -11.14 -43.43
N SER A 175 30.26 -10.85 -44.68
CA SER A 175 31.19 -10.88 -45.81
C SER A 175 31.84 -9.51 -45.92
N GLY A 176 33.18 -9.48 -45.96
CA GLY A 176 33.92 -8.38 -46.60
C GLY A 176 34.50 -7.29 -45.69
N GLU A 177 35.76 -7.50 -45.32
CA GLU A 177 36.89 -6.56 -45.44
C GLU A 177 36.80 -5.12 -44.87
N GLY A 178 37.73 -4.82 -43.95
CA GLY A 178 38.43 -3.54 -43.89
C GLY A 178 37.91 -2.51 -42.88
N GLN A 179 38.58 -2.43 -41.73
CA GLN A 179 38.68 -1.17 -40.97
C GLN A 179 39.33 -0.09 -41.86
N PRO A 180 38.96 1.20 -41.72
CA PRO A 180 39.58 1.99 -40.66
C PRO A 180 38.58 2.75 -39.78
N SER A 181 39.03 2.96 -38.56
CA SER A 181 38.61 3.98 -37.60
C SER A 181 38.11 5.27 -38.25
N LEU A 182 36.83 5.59 -38.01
CA LEU A 182 36.32 6.95 -38.09
C LEU A 182 36.00 7.40 -36.66
N GLU A 183 36.80 8.36 -36.20
CA GLU A 183 36.44 9.30 -35.15
C GLU A 183 35.07 9.86 -35.52
N LEU A 184 34.06 9.61 -34.67
CA LEU A 184 32.81 10.34 -34.73
C LEU A 184 32.85 11.35 -33.59
N GLU A 185 32.80 12.59 -34.03
CA GLU A 185 32.83 13.83 -33.29
C GLU A 185 31.76 13.83 -32.20
N GLU A 186 32.09 14.44 -31.06
CA GLU A 186 31.13 14.85 -30.04
C GLU A 186 30.20 15.90 -30.68
N GLU A 187 29.06 15.46 -31.23
CA GLU A 187 27.92 16.34 -31.42
C GLU A 187 27.30 16.57 -30.04
N GLU A 188 27.62 17.73 -29.45
CA GLU A 188 26.81 18.35 -28.41
C GLU A 188 25.42 18.59 -29.00
N GLU A 189 24.52 17.62 -28.84
CA GLU A 189 23.09 17.88 -28.95
C GLU A 189 22.72 18.83 -27.80
N GLU A 190 22.62 20.11 -28.11
CA GLU A 190 21.81 21.06 -27.35
C GLU A 190 20.37 20.50 -27.38
N GLU A 191 20.02 19.69 -26.37
CA GLU A 191 18.62 19.39 -26.08
C GLU A 191 17.96 20.72 -25.70
N GLU A 192 17.23 21.29 -26.65
CA GLU A 192 16.27 22.35 -26.40
C GLU A 192 15.40 21.91 -25.22
N GLU A 193 15.43 22.70 -24.14
CA GLU A 193 14.47 22.63 -23.05
C GLU A 193 13.08 22.92 -23.64
N GLU A 194 12.45 21.90 -24.20
CA GLU A 194 11.00 21.84 -24.29
C GLU A 194 10.52 21.77 -22.83
N GLU A 195 10.23 22.95 -22.27
CA GLU A 195 9.35 23.11 -21.12
C GLU A 195 8.00 22.48 -21.49
N ASP A 196 7.92 21.16 -21.39
CA ASP A 196 6.66 20.43 -21.33
C ASP A 196 5.95 20.84 -20.04
N SER A 197 5.29 21.99 -20.15
CA SER A 197 4.33 22.57 -19.22
C SER A 197 3.01 21.77 -19.25
N ASP A 198 3.13 20.45 -19.14
CA ASP A 198 2.08 19.58 -18.63
C ASP A 198 2.62 19.02 -17.32
N GLY A 199 2.39 19.77 -16.24
CA GLY A 199 2.55 19.26 -14.89
C GLY A 199 1.60 18.09 -14.73
N SER A 200 2.08 16.90 -15.13
CA SER A 200 1.33 15.66 -15.10
C SER A 200 0.77 15.53 -13.70
N ILE A 201 -0.56 15.54 -13.59
CA ILE A 201 -1.27 15.30 -12.33
C ILE A 201 -0.77 14.05 -11.59
N SER A 202 -0.15 13.13 -12.33
CA SER A 202 0.69 12.07 -11.81
C SER A 202 1.62 12.58 -10.72
N ASP A 203 2.46 13.60 -10.91
CA ASP A 203 3.57 13.97 -10.01
C ASP A 203 3.20 14.47 -8.61
N THR A 204 1.92 14.65 -8.30
CA THR A 204 1.52 14.95 -6.91
C THR A 204 1.46 13.65 -6.13
N ASP A 205 2.42 13.43 -5.23
CA ASP A 205 2.41 12.29 -4.32
C ASP A 205 1.21 12.42 -3.36
N LEU A 206 0.16 11.66 -3.66
CA LEU A 206 -1.08 11.64 -2.90
C LEU A 206 -0.99 10.73 -1.67
N ASP A 207 0.05 9.91 -1.54
CA ASP A 207 0.22 9.02 -0.39
C ASP A 207 1.25 9.54 0.61
N VAL A 208 1.64 10.83 0.49
CA VAL A 208 2.52 11.49 1.46
C VAL A 208 1.89 11.44 2.85
N ILE A 209 2.53 10.66 3.71
CA ILE A 209 2.26 10.63 5.14
C ILE A 209 2.60 12.02 5.71
N VAL A 210 1.59 12.73 6.16
CA VAL A 210 1.74 14.07 6.73
C VAL A 210 2.26 13.96 8.16
N ASP A 211 3.46 14.48 8.43
CA ASP A 211 3.98 14.55 9.81
C ASP A 211 3.37 15.74 10.57
N PRO A 212 2.59 15.50 11.64
CA PRO A 212 2.00 16.57 12.46
C PRO A 212 3.03 17.43 13.20
N ASN A 213 4.30 17.03 13.28
CA ASN A 213 5.37 17.77 13.94
C ASN A 213 6.08 18.75 12.99
N GLU A 214 6.02 18.52 11.68
CA GLU A 214 6.61 19.38 10.66
C GLU A 214 5.66 20.51 10.20
N LEU A 215 4.38 20.39 10.57
CA LEU A 215 3.34 21.35 10.20
C LEU A 215 3.38 22.63 11.03
N THR A 216 3.10 23.76 10.38
CA THR A 216 2.93 25.06 11.03
C THR A 216 1.66 25.08 11.88
N LYS A 217 1.60 26.01 12.86
CA LYS A 217 0.41 26.19 13.71
C LYS A 217 -0.85 26.51 12.89
N GLU A 218 -0.70 27.24 11.80
CA GLU A 218 -1.80 27.60 10.90
C GLU A 218 -2.32 26.38 10.15
N GLN A 219 -1.42 25.53 9.63
CA GLN A 219 -1.82 24.28 8.98
C GLN A 219 -2.50 23.33 9.97
N LEU A 220 -1.98 23.19 11.20
CA LEU A 220 -2.63 22.39 12.24
C LEU A 220 -4.05 22.90 12.58
N GLN A 221 -4.25 24.22 12.57
CA GLN A 221 -5.58 24.79 12.72
C GLN A 221 -6.47 24.52 11.51
N ALA A 222 -5.92 24.57 10.30
CA ALA A 222 -6.65 24.22 9.07
C ALA A 222 -7.16 22.77 9.12
N TYR A 223 -6.30 21.80 9.48
CA TYR A 223 -6.71 20.41 9.66
C TYR A 223 -7.83 20.23 10.69
N ASN A 224 -7.72 20.87 11.85
CA ASN A 224 -8.76 20.79 12.87
C ASN A 224 -10.06 21.47 12.42
N LYS A 225 -9.98 22.57 11.67
CA LYS A 225 -11.15 23.27 11.13
C LYS A 225 -11.84 22.42 10.06
N THR A 226 -11.10 21.87 9.10
CA THR A 226 -11.65 21.01 8.05
C THR A 226 -12.27 19.75 8.66
N GLY A 227 -11.61 19.12 9.65
CA GLY A 227 -12.16 17.97 10.37
C GLY A 227 -13.56 18.21 10.98
N THR A 228 -13.87 19.43 11.43
CA THR A 228 -15.22 19.73 11.97
C THR A 228 -16.34 19.60 10.94
N GLN A 229 -16.04 19.79 9.65
CA GLN A 229 -17.04 19.61 8.58
C GLN A 229 -17.43 18.14 8.42
N TYR A 230 -16.54 17.22 8.82
CA TYR A 230 -16.72 15.78 8.75
C TYR A 230 -17.18 15.15 10.08
N GLY A 231 -17.66 15.97 11.02
CA GLY A 231 -18.16 15.50 12.31
C GLY A 231 -17.06 15.08 13.29
N ILE A 232 -15.80 15.50 13.07
CA ILE A 232 -14.68 15.29 13.99
C ILE A 232 -14.59 16.51 14.91
N PRO A 233 -14.44 16.37 16.25
CA PRO A 233 -14.42 17.50 17.15
C PRO A 233 -13.16 18.34 16.93
N PHE A 234 -13.29 19.66 17.12
CA PHE A 234 -12.16 20.57 16.91
C PHE A 234 -10.98 20.19 17.82
N GLY A 235 -9.80 20.00 17.22
CA GLY A 235 -8.59 19.59 17.93
C GLY A 235 -8.34 18.07 17.94
N ASP A 236 -9.38 17.26 17.79
CA ASP A 236 -9.25 15.80 17.83
C ASP A 236 -8.64 15.23 16.54
N TYR A 237 -8.80 15.90 15.40
CA TYR A 237 -8.18 15.47 14.14
C TYR A 237 -6.65 15.41 14.26
N VAL A 238 -6.00 16.52 14.63
CA VAL A 238 -4.54 16.58 14.77
C VAL A 238 -4.04 15.67 15.90
N LYS A 239 -4.84 15.53 16.97
CA LYS A 239 -4.52 14.61 18.08
C LYS A 239 -4.52 13.16 17.63
N ASN A 240 -5.47 12.74 16.80
CA ASN A 240 -5.50 11.40 16.24
C ASN A 240 -4.40 11.21 15.19
N LEU A 241 -4.11 12.21 14.36
CA LEU A 241 -2.97 12.17 13.42
C LEU A 241 -1.63 11.95 14.12
N ARG A 242 -1.42 12.56 15.30
CA ARG A 242 -0.24 12.29 16.14
C ARG A 242 -0.20 10.86 16.67
N LYS A 243 -1.35 10.30 17.07
CA LYS A 243 -1.42 8.90 17.52
C LYS A 243 -1.11 7.94 16.38
N ASP A 244 -1.60 8.21 15.17
CA ASP A 244 -1.30 7.41 13.99
C ASP A 244 0.21 7.41 13.73
N LYS A 245 0.85 8.58 13.82
CA LYS A 245 2.32 8.69 13.70
C LYS A 245 3.05 7.91 14.78
N GLU A 246 2.63 8.04 16.05
CA GLU A 246 3.21 7.28 17.17
C GLU A 246 3.03 5.76 17.00
N GLU A 247 1.89 5.32 16.47
CA GLU A 247 1.63 3.91 16.18
C GLU A 247 2.48 3.41 15.02
N GLN A 248 2.60 4.17 13.94
CA GLN A 248 3.50 3.87 12.82
C GLN A 248 4.96 3.74 13.29
N ASP A 249 5.44 4.68 14.11
CA ASP A 249 6.79 4.63 14.68
C ASP A 249 6.98 3.41 15.58
N ARG A 250 5.96 3.03 16.34
CA ARG A 250 5.99 1.82 17.18
C ARG A 250 6.04 0.55 16.33
N ILE A 251 5.27 0.48 15.24
CA ILE A 251 5.29 -0.65 14.30
C ILE A 251 6.67 -0.74 13.62
N GLN A 252 7.21 0.39 13.17
CA GLN A 252 8.52 0.45 12.55
C GLN A 252 9.62 0.00 13.52
N HIS A 253 9.64 0.52 14.75
CA HIS A 253 10.60 0.11 15.77
C HIS A 253 10.48 -1.38 16.14
N GLN A 254 9.26 -1.93 16.19
CA GLN A 254 9.07 -3.37 16.39
C GLN A 254 9.62 -4.20 15.23
N LYS A 255 9.42 -3.74 13.99
CA LYS A 255 9.95 -4.37 12.79
C LYS A 255 11.48 -4.34 12.78
N GLU A 256 12.10 -3.22 13.12
CA GLU A 256 13.56 -3.06 13.24
C GLU A 256 14.14 -4.02 14.30
N LEU A 257 13.48 -4.16 15.45
CA LEU A 257 13.88 -5.12 16.48
C LEU A 257 13.75 -6.58 16.02
N GLU A 258 12.73 -6.92 15.23
CA GLU A 258 12.58 -8.24 14.64
C GLU A 258 13.68 -8.52 13.61
N GLU A 259 13.97 -7.54 12.75
CA GLU A 259 15.06 -7.60 11.77
C GLU A 259 16.42 -7.76 12.46
N GLU A 260 16.70 -7.00 13.53
CA GLU A 260 17.93 -7.13 14.32
C GLU A 260 18.05 -8.53 14.94
N LYS A 261 16.96 -9.06 15.52
CA LYS A 261 16.92 -10.43 16.05
C LYS A 261 17.15 -11.47 14.96
N ALA A 262 16.57 -11.29 13.77
CA ALA A 262 16.78 -12.17 12.63
C ALA A 262 18.25 -12.17 12.20
N LEU A 263 18.89 -10.99 12.09
CA LEU A 263 20.30 -10.84 11.78
C LEU A 263 21.22 -11.46 12.85
N TYR A 264 20.87 -11.33 14.13
CA TYR A 264 21.62 -11.91 15.24
C TYR A 264 21.49 -13.45 15.29
N SER A 265 20.31 -13.98 14.97
CA SER A 265 20.07 -15.44 14.88
C SER A 265 20.88 -16.10 13.75
N LEU A 266 21.15 -15.38 12.65
CA LEU A 266 22.00 -15.85 11.56
C LEU A 266 23.49 -15.91 11.94
N ARG A 267 23.94 -15.06 12.87
CA ARG A 267 25.35 -15.01 13.33
C ARG A 267 25.71 -16.09 14.36
N THR A 268 24.78 -16.51 15.21
CA THR A 268 25.05 -17.47 16.30
C THR A 268 25.15 -18.93 15.85
N THR A 269 24.65 -19.27 14.65
CA THR A 269 24.77 -20.65 14.10
C THR A 269 26.17 -21.02 13.58
N ARG A 270 27.13 -20.09 13.64
CA ARG A 270 28.49 -20.24 13.07
C ARG A 270 29.61 -20.38 14.09
N GLN A 271 29.33 -20.47 15.39
CA GLN A 271 30.38 -20.86 16.33
C GLN A 271 30.46 -22.40 16.38
N PRO A 272 31.56 -23.02 15.89
CA PRO A 272 31.80 -24.42 16.19
C PRO A 272 31.96 -24.52 17.71
N ASP A 273 31.21 -25.41 18.32
CA ASP A 273 31.25 -25.71 19.74
C ASP A 273 32.64 -26.26 20.10
N VAL A 274 33.57 -25.36 20.43
CA VAL A 274 34.98 -25.66 20.72
C VAL A 274 35.10 -26.59 21.95
N SER A 275 34.04 -26.68 22.75
CA SER A 275 33.92 -27.56 23.92
C SER A 275 33.97 -29.06 23.56
N ALA A 276 33.59 -29.43 22.32
CA ALA A 276 33.63 -30.82 21.86
C ALA A 276 35.03 -31.28 21.41
N LEU A 277 35.94 -30.35 21.09
CA LEU A 277 37.33 -30.68 20.73
C LEU A 277 38.21 -30.93 21.97
N GLN A 278 37.89 -30.29 23.09
CA GLN A 278 38.72 -30.36 24.30
C GLN A 278 38.55 -31.67 25.09
N LYS A 279 37.42 -32.38 24.90
CA LYS A 279 37.17 -33.69 25.54
C LYS A 279 37.88 -34.87 24.87
N ARG A 280 38.62 -34.66 23.78
CA ARG A 280 39.37 -35.74 23.09
C ARG A 280 40.88 -35.74 23.39
N VAL A 281 41.38 -34.80 24.19
CA VAL A 281 42.81 -34.67 24.53
C VAL A 281 43.14 -35.10 25.97
N VAL A 282 42.14 -35.29 26.84
CA VAL A 282 42.35 -35.79 28.22
C VAL A 282 41.85 -37.23 28.33
N GLY A 283 42.49 -38.11 27.59
CA GLY A 283 42.18 -39.54 27.55
C GLY A 283 43.39 -40.37 27.15
N ILE A 284 44.50 -40.21 27.88
CA ILE A 284 45.55 -41.21 28.12
C ILE A 284 45.91 -41.12 29.60
#